data_AF-A0A8I0U6E9-F1
#
_entry.id   AF-A0A8I0U6E9-F1
#
_cell.length_a   1.000
_cell.length_b   1.000
_cell.length_c   1.000
_cell.angle_alpha   90.00
_cell.angle_beta   90.00
_cell.angle_gamma   90.00
#
_symmetry.space_group_name_H-M   'P 1'
#
loop_
_entity.id
_entity.type
_entity.pdbx_description
1 polymer ?
#
loop_
_entity_poly.entity_id
_entity_poly.type
_entity_poly.pdbx_seq_one_letter_code
_entity_poly.pdbx_strand_id
1 'polypeptide(L)'
;MFHDPKDNINTHFPGRNNVIVANTDSIQDMIAATSCMDLVVSADSVPVHLSSVLNIPVIALFENRPEKYLRWYPISVKYKLLKSC
;
A
#
# COMPACT_ATOMS: atom_id res chain seq x y z
N MET A 1 -0.25 -0.42 11.42
CA MET A 1 -1.46 0.16 12.03
C MET A 1 -2.06 -0.91 12.91
N PHE A 2 -2.28 -0.62 14.19
CA PHE A 2 -2.96 -1.55 15.08
C PHE A 2 -4.46 -1.33 14.87
N HIS A 3 -5.18 -2.38 14.48
CA HIS A 3 -6.63 -2.35 14.35
C HIS A 3 -7.22 -2.61 15.75
N ASP A 4 -7.90 -1.63 16.33
CA ASP A 4 -8.75 -1.88 17.50
C ASP A 4 -10.04 -2.52 16.97
N PRO A 5 -10.51 -3.67 17.51
CA PRO A 5 -11.81 -4.25 17.14
C PRO A 5 -13.00 -3.28 17.30
N LYS A 6 -12.84 -2.18 18.04
CA LYS A 6 -13.81 -1.10 18.19
C LYS A 6 -13.70 -0.01 17.12
N ASP A 7 -12.68 -0.04 16.26
CA ASP A 7 -12.53 0.89 15.15
C ASP A 7 -13.61 0.63 14.11
N ASN A 8 -14.64 1.49 14.11
CA ASN A 8 -15.64 1.49 13.06
C ASN A 8 -15.17 2.40 11.92
N ILE A 9 -14.96 1.85 10.74
CA ILE A 9 -14.52 2.62 9.56
C ILE A 9 -15.47 3.78 9.21
N ASN A 10 -16.77 3.61 9.52
CA ASN A 10 -17.80 4.61 9.24
C ASN A 10 -17.66 5.84 10.14
N THR A 11 -16.93 5.74 11.26
CA THR A 11 -16.64 6.90 12.13
C THR A 11 -15.44 7.70 11.64
N HIS A 12 -14.53 7.10 10.87
CA HIS A 12 -13.32 7.75 10.37
C HIS A 12 -13.49 8.38 8.98
N PHE A 13 -14.41 7.85 8.16
CA PHE A 13 -14.67 8.36 6.80
C PHE A 13 -16.15 8.61 6.51
N PRO A 14 -16.86 9.45 7.30
CA PRO A 14 -18.26 9.74 7.04
C PRO A 14 -18.44 10.45 5.68
N GLY A 15 -19.26 9.87 4.79
CA GLY A 15 -19.79 10.56 3.61
C GLY A 15 -18.98 10.52 2.31
N ARG A 16 -17.97 9.64 2.17
CA ARG A 16 -17.32 9.42 0.86
C ARG A 16 -17.90 8.23 0.10
N ASN A 17 -18.74 8.53 -0.89
CA ASN A 17 -19.31 7.52 -1.79
C ASN A 17 -18.26 6.75 -2.63
N ASN A 18 -17.02 7.21 -2.67
CA ASN A 18 -15.95 6.67 -3.51
C ASN A 18 -14.82 6.00 -2.70
N VAL A 19 -15.08 5.67 -1.43
CA VAL A 19 -14.12 4.92 -0.59
C VAL A 19 -14.75 3.59 -0.25
N ILE A 20 -14.05 2.52 -0.63
CA ILE A 20 -14.43 1.15 -0.29
C ILE A 20 -13.31 0.59 0.58
N VAL A 21 -13.68 0.07 1.74
CA VAL A 21 -12.79 -0.76 2.54
C VAL A 21 -12.96 -2.18 2.05
N ALA A 22 -11.94 -2.69 1.36
CA ALA A 22 -11.94 -4.08 0.92
C ALA A 22 -11.74 -4.98 2.14
N ASN A 23 -12.62 -5.97 2.32
CA ASN A 23 -12.40 -7.01 3.31
C ASN A 23 -11.45 -8.06 2.71
N THR A 24 -10.28 -8.24 3.31
CA THR A 24 -9.25 -9.18 2.83
C THR A 24 -8.91 -10.16 3.94
N ASP A 25 -9.76 -11.18 4.13
CA ASP A 25 -9.60 -12.19 5.19
C ASP A 25 -8.45 -13.17 4.90
N SER A 26 -8.01 -13.23 3.64
CA SER A 26 -6.89 -14.06 3.20
C SER A 26 -5.87 -13.28 2.36
N ILE A 27 -4.70 -13.87 2.16
CA ILE A 27 -3.66 -13.34 1.26
C ILE A 27 -4.19 -13.30 -0.18
N GLN A 28 -4.98 -14.29 -0.58
CA GLN A 28 -5.59 -14.39 -1.90
C GLN A 28 -6.55 -13.22 -2.15
N ASP A 29 -7.33 -12.80 -1.16
CA ASP A 29 -8.21 -11.65 -1.28
C ASP A 29 -7.42 -10.35 -1.48
N MET A 30 -6.31 -10.19 -0.76
CA MET A 30 -5.41 -9.03 -0.94
C MET A 30 -4.78 -9.03 -2.33
N ILE A 31 -4.33 -10.19 -2.84
CA ILE A 31 -3.81 -10.32 -4.21
C ILE A 31 -4.89 -9.94 -5.23
N ALA A 32 -6.10 -10.50 -5.10
CA ALA A 32 -7.20 -10.26 -6.02
C ALA A 32 -7.61 -8.77 -6.02
N ALA A 33 -7.76 -8.17 -4.84
CA ALA A 33 -8.06 -6.75 -4.70
C ALA A 33 -6.96 -5.88 -5.33
N THR A 34 -5.69 -6.17 -5.05
CA THR A 34 -4.55 -5.41 -5.60
C THR A 34 -4.47 -5.54 -7.12
N SER A 35 -4.77 -6.72 -7.67
CA SER A 35 -4.75 -6.96 -9.12
C SER A 35 -5.81 -6.19 -9.91
N CYS A 36 -6.85 -5.70 -9.23
CA CYS A 36 -7.89 -4.86 -9.81
C CYS A 36 -7.57 -3.35 -9.73
N MET A 37 -6.44 -2.96 -9.13
CA MET A 37 -6.09 -1.55 -8.94
C MET A 37 -5.27 -1.00 -10.12
N ASP A 38 -5.54 0.24 -10.51
CA ASP A 38 -4.73 0.97 -11.49
C ASP A 38 -3.42 1.53 -10.89
N LEU A 39 -3.40 1.76 -9.58
CA LEU A 39 -2.31 2.38 -8.83
C LEU A 39 -2.42 2.03 -7.34
N VAL A 40 -1.28 1.77 -6.70
CA VAL A 40 -1.19 1.60 -5.25
C VAL A 40 -0.40 2.74 -4.61
N VAL A 41 -0.94 3.32 -3.54
CA VAL A 41 -0.22 4.28 -2.69
C VAL A 41 -0.11 3.68 -1.30
N SER A 42 1.11 3.48 -0.81
CA SER A 42 1.32 2.77 0.46
C SER A 42 2.55 3.28 1.19
N ALA A 43 2.51 3.20 2.53
CA ALA A 43 3.74 3.23 3.33
C ALA A 43 4.60 1.98 3.05
N ASP A 44 5.87 2.02 3.47
CA ASP A 44 6.82 0.89 3.45
C ASP A 44 6.23 -0.36 4.15
N SER A 45 5.60 -1.23 3.36
CA SER A 45 4.83 -2.39 3.81
C SER A 45 4.49 -3.32 2.63
N VAL A 46 3.82 -4.44 2.93
CA VAL A 46 3.48 -5.51 1.97
C VAL A 46 2.90 -5.04 0.63
N PRO A 47 1.95 -4.07 0.58
CA PRO A 47 1.39 -3.60 -0.70
C PRO A 47 2.45 -3.08 -1.68
N VAL A 48 3.58 -2.54 -1.21
CA VAL A 48 4.67 -2.07 -2.07
C VAL A 48 5.27 -3.23 -2.88
N HIS A 49 5.60 -4.31 -2.18
CA HIS A 49 6.21 -5.49 -2.79
C HIS A 49 5.20 -6.28 -3.62
N LEU A 50 3.97 -6.40 -3.13
CA LEU A 50 2.90 -7.10 -3.85
C LEU A 50 2.60 -6.42 -5.19
N SER A 51 2.47 -5.08 -5.20
CA SER A 51 2.24 -4.31 -6.43
C SER A 51 3.41 -4.47 -7.41
N SER A 52 4.64 -4.50 -6.90
CA SER A 52 5.84 -4.72 -7.72
C SER A 52 5.81 -6.07 -8.44
N VAL A 53 5.40 -7.14 -7.75
CA VAL A 53 5.27 -8.48 -8.35
C VAL A 53 4.15 -8.54 -9.39
N LEU A 54 3.02 -7.88 -9.11
CA LEU A 54 1.86 -7.86 -10.01
C LEU A 54 2.02 -6.88 -11.19
N ASN A 55 3.15 -6.16 -11.29
CA ASN A 55 3.37 -5.07 -12.25
C ASN A 55 2.31 -3.96 -12.17
N ILE A 56 1.76 -3.71 -10.99
CA ILE A 56 0.86 -2.58 -10.73
C ILE A 56 1.70 -1.36 -10.32
N PRO A 57 1.47 -0.17 -10.91
CA PRO A 57 2.16 1.06 -10.50
C PRO A 57 2.06 1.30 -8.99
N VAL A 58 3.16 1.71 -8.36
CA VAL A 58 3.19 1.96 -6.91
C VAL A 58 3.92 3.24 -6.54
N ILE A 59 3.30 4.02 -5.64
CA ILE A 59 3.91 5.13 -4.92
C ILE A 59 4.14 4.67 -3.48
N ALA A 60 5.41 4.42 -3.16
CA ALA A 60 5.84 3.95 -1.85
C ALA A 60 6.39 5.11 -1.01
N LEU A 61 5.86 5.27 0.20
CA LEU A 61 6.27 6.29 1.16
C LEU A 61 7.19 5.66 2.21
N PHE A 62 8.44 6.11 2.24
CA PHE A 62 9.45 5.66 3.19
C PHE A 62 9.79 6.76 4.20
N GLU A 63 10.16 6.35 5.41
CA GLU A 63 10.91 7.21 6.32
C GLU A 63 12.20 7.69 5.63
N ASN A 64 12.67 8.90 5.95
CA ASN A 64 13.92 9.43 5.40
C ASN A 64 15.16 8.79 6.05
N ARG A 65 15.27 7.46 5.90
CA ARG A 65 16.32 6.61 6.46
C ARG A 65 16.86 5.69 5.37
N PRO A 66 18.15 5.77 5.00
CA PRO A 66 18.73 4.99 3.91
C PRO A 66 18.44 3.48 4.01
N GLU A 67 18.52 2.91 5.21
CA GLU A 67 18.26 1.50 5.48
C GLU A 67 16.82 1.06 5.20
N LYS A 68 15.88 2.01 5.09
CA LYS A 68 14.49 1.74 4.68
C LYS A 68 14.39 1.78 3.16
N TYR A 69 14.60 2.96 2.56
CA TYR A 69 14.34 3.17 1.13
C TYR A 69 15.38 2.57 0.18
N LEU A 70 16.56 2.15 0.66
CA LEU A 70 17.55 1.42 -0.15
C LEU A 70 17.47 -0.10 -0.01
N ARG A 71 16.75 -0.61 0.99
CA ARG A 71 16.59 -2.05 1.22
C ARG A 71 15.21 -2.56 0.79
N TRP A 72 14.17 -1.78 1.08
CA TRP A 72 12.76 -2.17 0.91
C TRP A 72 12.07 -1.44 -0.25
N TYR A 73 12.83 -0.92 -1.20
CA TYR A 73 12.28 -0.31 -2.43
C TYR A 73 11.49 -1.34 -3.27
N PRO A 74 10.72 -0.90 -4.27
CA PRO A 74 10.06 -1.78 -5.24
C PRO A 74 11.05 -2.70 -5.96
N ILE A 75 11.21 -3.93 -5.47
CA ILE A 75 12.24 -4.88 -5.94
C ILE A 75 11.87 -5.40 -7.33
N SER A 76 12.87 -5.58 -8.19
CA SER A 76 12.74 -6.17 -9.53
C SER A 76 11.92 -5.37 -10.54
N VAL A 77 11.54 -4.13 -10.21
CA VAL A 77 10.83 -3.21 -11.13
C VAL A 77 11.59 -1.89 -11.27
N LYS A 78 11.35 -1.17 -12.37
CA LYS A 78 11.91 0.18 -12.55
C LYS A 78 11.25 1.14 -11.56
N TYR A 79 12.04 1.91 -10.83
CA TYR A 79 11.54 2.91 -9.90
C TYR A 79 12.36 4.20 -9.98
N LYS A 80 11.80 5.28 -9.46
CA LYS A 80 12.49 6.56 -9.21
C LYS A 80 12.40 6.88 -7.73
N LEU A 81 13.53 7.14 -7.09
CA LEU A 81 13.58 7.58 -5.70
C LEU A 81 13.48 9.11 -5.65
N LEU A 82 12.46 9.62 -4.97
CA LEU A 82 12.27 11.05 -4.71
C LEU A 82 12.47 11.31 -3.21
N LYS A 83 13.43 12.17 -2.87
CA LYS A 83 13.68 12.60 -1.48
C LYS A 83 14.21 14.03 -1.47
N SER A 84 13.98 14.76 -0.38
CA SER A 84 14.68 16.04 -0.15
C SER A 84 16.18 15.75 0.07
N CYS A 85 17.02 16.67 -0.41
CA CYS A 85 18.44 16.71 -0.09
C CYS A 85 18.63 16.99 1.40
#